data_AF-A0AAW0CRW9-F1
#
_entry.id   AF-A0AAW0CRW9-F1
#
_cell.length_a   1.000
_cell.length_b   1.000
_cell.length_c   1.000
_cell.angle_alpha   90.00
_cell.angle_beta   90.00
_cell.angle_gamma   90.00
#
_symmetry.space_group_name_H-M   'P 1'
#
loop_
_entity.id
_entity.type
_entity.pdbx_description
1 polymer ?
#
loop_
_entity_poly.entity_id
_entity_poly.type
_entity_poly.pdbx_seq_one_letter_code
_entity_poly.pdbx_strand_id
1 'polypeptide(L)'
;FPLSVFTSPSLSLINANAPTMDTVKLNAAALGEKQIRVMSTATFEATVLREAEMDGAQWTEAAYNMISFTKKGSPSPAHTRCNAHFGFFATLQDAGKNFPAIRATDIALRKRYVSTPFAYSRDLYDRELYNEIMEWRIKEPRQTQLPNGGGRGATPARRARGGGGRGSAPFQKGNAGAASSTVCLVCAVRGHFYSDCNSHSFSDGTPLHCSIRDRDIRTSGSHETLCRAWNAKGAAAACLHDQTQRVHACSFCGNKNHHAFSWTCRANPSSN
;
A
#
# COMPACT_ATOMS: atom_id res chain seq x y z
N PHE A 1 -10.95 -7.97 -13.24
CA PHE A 1 -10.30 -9.14 -13.87
C PHE A 1 -8.97 -9.39 -13.20
N PRO A 2 -8.63 -10.64 -12.81
CA PRO A 2 -7.33 -10.93 -12.23
C PRO A 2 -6.20 -10.58 -13.19
N LEU A 3 -5.11 -10.01 -12.66
CA LEU A 3 -3.97 -9.60 -13.47
C LEU A 3 -3.17 -10.81 -13.97
N SER A 4 -3.18 -11.91 -13.20
CA SER A 4 -2.44 -13.14 -13.51
C SER A 4 -2.74 -13.70 -14.90
N VAL A 5 -3.97 -13.52 -15.40
CA VAL A 5 -4.41 -13.91 -16.75
C VAL A 5 -3.57 -13.27 -17.86
N PHE A 6 -2.98 -12.11 -17.61
CA PHE A 6 -2.27 -11.31 -18.60
C PHE A 6 -0.75 -11.54 -18.63
N THR A 7 -0.20 -12.50 -17.89
CA THR A 7 1.21 -12.89 -18.06
C THR A 7 1.40 -13.65 -19.38
N SER A 8 2.57 -13.60 -20.03
CA SER A 8 2.81 -14.37 -21.26
C SER A 8 2.63 -15.88 -21.08
N PRO A 9 3.08 -16.52 -19.97
CA PRO A 9 2.78 -17.92 -19.72
C PRO A 9 1.28 -18.20 -19.63
N SER A 10 0.52 -17.35 -18.93
CA SER A 10 -0.94 -17.47 -18.83
C SER A 10 -1.64 -17.30 -20.18
N LEU A 11 -1.28 -16.28 -20.95
CA LEU A 11 -1.84 -16.04 -22.28
C LEU A 11 -1.54 -17.20 -23.24
N SER A 12 -0.32 -17.76 -23.18
CA SER A 12 0.06 -18.93 -23.99
C SER A 12 -0.75 -20.17 -23.61
N LEU A 13 -0.92 -20.42 -22.30
CA LEU A 13 -1.74 -21.52 -21.79
C LEU A 13 -3.20 -21.38 -22.25
N ILE A 14 -3.76 -20.18 -22.16
CA ILE A 14 -5.13 -19.88 -22.60
C ILE A 14 -5.26 -20.12 -24.10
N ASN A 15 -4.35 -19.61 -24.92
CA ASN A 15 -4.41 -19.81 -26.36
C ASN A 15 -4.30 -21.28 -26.77
N ALA A 16 -3.49 -22.07 -26.05
CA ALA A 16 -3.31 -23.49 -26.33
C ALA A 16 -4.50 -24.36 -25.84
N ASN A 17 -5.18 -23.96 -24.77
CA ASN A 17 -6.14 -24.82 -24.07
C ASN A 17 -7.55 -24.23 -23.95
N ALA A 18 -7.84 -23.09 -24.59
CA ALA A 18 -9.13 -22.39 -24.45
C ALA A 18 -10.39 -23.29 -24.50
N PRO A 19 -10.49 -24.31 -25.38
CA PRO A 19 -11.67 -25.18 -25.45
C PRO A 19 -11.88 -26.07 -24.21
N THR A 20 -10.81 -26.38 -23.46
CA THR A 20 -10.82 -27.31 -22.33
C THR A 20 -10.74 -26.61 -20.97
N MET A 21 -10.58 -25.28 -20.95
CA MET A 21 -10.54 -24.53 -19.70
C MET A 21 -11.91 -24.51 -19.02
N ASP A 22 -11.90 -24.49 -17.69
CA ASP A 22 -13.12 -24.36 -16.91
C ASP A 22 -13.86 -23.07 -17.24
N THR A 23 -15.16 -23.19 -17.49
CA THR A 23 -16.02 -22.05 -17.83
C THR A 23 -17.16 -21.90 -16.83
N VAL A 24 -17.54 -20.65 -16.58
CA VAL A 24 -18.76 -20.30 -15.87
C VAL A 24 -19.79 -19.75 -16.85
N LYS A 25 -21.06 -20.08 -16.61
CA LYS A 25 -22.18 -19.52 -17.37
C LYS A 25 -22.53 -18.16 -16.78
N LEU A 26 -22.51 -17.13 -17.61
CA LEU A 26 -23.05 -15.82 -17.26
C LEU A 26 -24.45 -15.70 -17.86
N ASN A 27 -25.42 -15.43 -16.99
CA ASN A 27 -26.76 -15.06 -17.43
C ASN A 27 -26.72 -13.60 -17.89
N ALA A 28 -26.59 -13.39 -19.19
CA ALA A 28 -26.67 -12.08 -19.83
C ALA A 28 -28.13 -11.57 -19.90
N ALA A 29 -28.93 -11.80 -18.86
CA ALA A 29 -30.35 -11.41 -18.82
C ALA A 29 -30.56 -9.90 -19.03
N ALA A 30 -29.56 -9.08 -18.69
CA ALA A 30 -29.55 -7.64 -18.94
C ALA A 30 -29.26 -7.24 -20.40
N LEU A 31 -28.82 -8.17 -21.26
CA LEU A 31 -28.42 -7.91 -22.65
C LEU A 31 -29.32 -8.64 -23.68
N GLY A 32 -30.33 -9.40 -23.25
CA GLY A 32 -31.22 -10.13 -24.16
C GLY A 32 -30.56 -11.27 -24.95
N GLU A 33 -29.30 -11.60 -24.64
CA GLU A 33 -28.51 -12.58 -25.38
C GLU A 33 -28.57 -13.98 -24.76
N LYS A 34 -28.27 -14.99 -25.60
CA LYS A 34 -28.04 -16.38 -25.19
C LYS A 34 -26.96 -16.44 -24.11
N GLN A 35 -27.07 -17.42 -23.21
CA GLN A 35 -26.06 -17.69 -22.17
C GLN A 35 -24.64 -17.67 -22.74
N ILE A 36 -23.79 -16.80 -22.21
CA ILE A 36 -22.37 -16.72 -22.60
C ILE A 36 -21.58 -17.58 -21.61
N ARG A 37 -20.69 -18.42 -22.13
CA ARG A 37 -19.69 -19.13 -21.33
C ARG A 37 -18.40 -18.34 -21.36
N VAL A 38 -17.87 -18.03 -20.19
CA VAL A 38 -16.58 -17.34 -20.04
C VAL A 38 -15.65 -18.18 -19.16
N MET A 39 -14.35 -18.02 -19.36
CA MET A 39 -13.34 -18.68 -18.52
C MET A 39 -13.56 -18.34 -17.04
N SER A 40 -13.52 -19.36 -16.18
CA SER A 40 -13.58 -19.22 -14.73
C SER A 40 -12.27 -18.62 -14.22
N THR A 41 -12.28 -17.34 -13.88
CA THR A 41 -11.08 -16.68 -13.33
C THR A 41 -10.73 -17.19 -11.93
N ALA A 42 -11.72 -17.64 -11.15
CA ALA A 42 -11.49 -18.23 -9.83
C ALA A 42 -10.76 -19.57 -9.94
N THR A 43 -11.18 -20.43 -10.87
CA THR A 43 -10.49 -21.71 -11.10
C THR A 43 -9.10 -21.47 -11.67
N PHE A 44 -8.96 -20.51 -12.60
CA PHE A 44 -7.67 -20.12 -13.16
C PHE A 44 -6.67 -19.68 -12.09
N GLU A 45 -7.07 -18.80 -11.16
CA GLU A 45 -6.18 -18.39 -10.07
C GLU A 45 -5.82 -19.54 -9.14
N ALA A 46 -6.74 -20.49 -8.93
CA ALA A 46 -6.50 -21.65 -8.07
C ALA A 46 -5.52 -22.67 -8.68
N THR A 47 -5.48 -22.81 -10.01
CA THR A 47 -4.73 -23.87 -10.69
C THR A 47 -3.50 -23.39 -11.45
N VAL A 48 -3.47 -22.12 -11.88
CA VAL A 48 -2.41 -21.59 -12.76
C VAL A 48 -1.51 -20.61 -12.01
N LEU A 49 -2.06 -19.49 -11.56
CA LEU A 49 -1.28 -18.43 -10.90
C LEU A 49 -2.21 -17.54 -10.06
N ARG A 50 -1.98 -17.53 -8.75
CA ARG A 50 -2.64 -16.61 -7.85
C ARG A 50 -2.02 -15.23 -7.99
N GLU A 51 -2.85 -14.20 -8.14
CA GLU A 51 -2.34 -12.84 -8.28
C GLU A 51 -1.52 -12.40 -7.06
N ALA A 52 -1.87 -12.88 -5.87
CA ALA A 52 -1.14 -12.63 -4.63
C ALA A 52 0.26 -13.30 -4.57
N GLU A 53 0.63 -14.12 -5.55
CA GLU A 53 1.94 -14.79 -5.64
C GLU A 53 2.83 -14.20 -6.74
N MET A 54 2.29 -13.35 -7.60
CA MET A 54 3.03 -12.74 -8.71
C MET A 54 4.22 -11.93 -8.20
N ASP A 55 5.40 -12.09 -8.78
CA ASP A 55 6.52 -11.21 -8.50
C ASP A 55 6.42 -9.86 -9.25
N GLY A 56 7.39 -8.97 -9.02
CA GLY A 56 7.40 -7.63 -9.62
C GLY A 56 7.51 -7.64 -11.15
N ALA A 57 8.25 -8.60 -11.71
CA ALA A 57 8.44 -8.72 -13.15
C ALA A 57 7.15 -9.23 -13.83
N GLN A 58 6.57 -10.29 -13.28
CA GLN A 58 5.30 -10.86 -13.73
C GLN A 58 4.17 -9.83 -13.66
N TRP A 59 4.12 -9.05 -12.58
CA TRP A 59 3.12 -7.98 -12.41
C TRP A 59 3.29 -6.88 -13.45
N THR A 60 4.54 -6.43 -13.69
CA THR A 60 4.83 -5.37 -14.66
C THR A 60 4.46 -5.79 -16.08
N GLU A 61 4.84 -7.01 -16.46
CA GLU A 61 4.51 -7.61 -17.74
C GLU A 61 2.99 -7.72 -17.93
N ALA A 62 2.29 -8.27 -16.94
CA ALA A 62 0.85 -8.45 -16.99
C ALA A 62 0.08 -7.11 -17.02
N ALA A 63 0.55 -6.10 -16.29
CA ALA A 63 0.01 -4.74 -16.35
C ALA A 63 0.11 -4.16 -17.77
N TYR A 64 1.27 -4.30 -18.41
CA TYR A 64 1.47 -3.84 -19.79
C TYR A 64 0.54 -4.56 -20.78
N ASN A 65 0.42 -5.89 -20.65
CA ASN A 65 -0.46 -6.68 -21.49
C ASN A 65 -1.94 -6.32 -21.29
N MET A 66 -2.37 -6.05 -20.05
CA MET A 66 -3.73 -5.60 -19.75
C MET A 66 -4.03 -4.22 -20.35
N ILE A 67 -3.09 -3.26 -20.26
CA ILE A 67 -3.24 -1.94 -20.90
C ILE A 67 -3.36 -2.09 -22.42
N SER A 68 -2.52 -2.94 -23.02
CA SER A 68 -2.55 -3.21 -24.46
C SER A 68 -3.85 -3.86 -24.90
N PHE A 69 -4.35 -4.82 -24.12
CA PHE A 69 -5.63 -5.48 -24.36
C PHE A 69 -6.80 -4.49 -24.34
N THR A 70 -6.83 -3.57 -23.38
CA THR A 70 -7.89 -2.55 -23.24
C THR A 70 -7.85 -1.45 -24.30
N LYS A 71 -6.74 -1.31 -25.04
CA LYS A 71 -6.57 -0.30 -26.11
C LYS A 71 -7.34 -0.64 -27.39
N LYS A 72 -7.75 -1.89 -27.61
CA LYS A 72 -8.38 -2.30 -28.88
C LYS A 72 -9.74 -1.61 -29.08
N GLY A 73 -9.83 -0.75 -30.11
CA GLY A 73 -11.11 -0.25 -30.65
C GLY A 73 -11.59 1.15 -30.23
N SER A 74 -10.72 2.17 -30.24
CA SER A 74 -10.98 3.58 -29.79
C SER A 74 -10.60 3.82 -28.32
N PRO A 75 -10.32 5.06 -27.85
CA PRO A 75 -10.07 5.35 -26.45
C PRO A 75 -11.26 4.89 -25.59
N SER A 76 -11.09 3.76 -24.93
CA SER A 76 -12.10 3.23 -24.02
C SER A 76 -11.87 3.81 -22.61
N PRO A 77 -12.94 4.07 -21.83
CA PRO A 77 -12.80 4.41 -20.41
C PRO A 77 -11.96 3.37 -19.64
N ALA A 78 -12.01 2.10 -20.06
CA ALA A 78 -11.19 1.03 -19.52
C ALA A 78 -9.69 1.24 -19.78
N HIS A 79 -9.30 1.66 -20.98
CA HIS A 79 -7.90 1.96 -21.31
C HIS A 79 -7.37 3.12 -20.49
N THR A 80 -8.09 4.25 -20.46
CA THR A 80 -7.70 5.43 -19.67
C THR A 80 -7.56 5.07 -18.20
N ARG A 81 -8.49 4.27 -17.66
CA ARG A 81 -8.45 3.78 -16.29
C ARG A 81 -7.23 2.90 -16.01
N CYS A 82 -6.97 1.90 -16.85
CA CYS A 82 -5.84 0.99 -16.68
C CYS A 82 -4.52 1.76 -16.75
N ASN A 83 -4.40 2.69 -17.69
CA ASN A 83 -3.21 3.52 -17.85
C ASN A 83 -2.96 4.38 -16.59
N ALA A 84 -3.98 5.10 -16.09
CA ALA A 84 -3.84 5.88 -14.86
C ALA A 84 -3.53 5.00 -13.62
N HIS A 85 -4.18 3.83 -13.51
CA HIS A 85 -4.01 2.91 -12.40
C HIS A 85 -2.60 2.32 -12.33
N PHE A 86 -2.10 1.73 -13.41
CA PHE A 86 -0.77 1.12 -13.44
C PHE A 86 0.33 2.16 -13.56
N GLY A 87 0.06 3.29 -14.22
CA GLY A 87 0.97 4.44 -14.29
C GLY A 87 1.30 5.01 -12.91
N PHE A 88 0.33 5.04 -11.98
CA PHE A 88 0.60 5.41 -10.59
C PHE A 88 1.71 4.53 -9.98
N PHE A 89 1.54 3.20 -10.03
CA PHE A 89 2.50 2.28 -9.40
C PHE A 89 3.86 2.26 -10.12
N ALA A 90 3.88 2.40 -11.45
CA ALA A 90 5.11 2.45 -12.24
C ALA A 90 6.00 3.67 -11.91
N THR A 91 5.42 4.74 -11.37
CA THR A 91 6.15 5.96 -10.98
C THR A 91 6.68 5.95 -9.54
N LEU A 92 6.41 4.90 -8.76
CA LEU A 92 6.80 4.83 -7.36
C LEU A 92 8.31 4.58 -7.21
N GLN A 93 8.94 5.37 -6.35
CA GLN A 93 10.29 5.11 -5.89
C GLN A 93 10.31 3.87 -4.99
N ASP A 94 11.42 3.13 -5.01
CA ASP A 94 11.61 1.90 -4.21
C ASP A 94 10.51 0.84 -4.42
N ALA A 95 9.93 0.77 -5.63
CA ALA A 95 8.87 -0.17 -5.95
C ALA A 95 9.24 -1.63 -5.61
N GLY A 96 10.51 -2.02 -5.81
CA GLY A 96 11.00 -3.36 -5.45
C GLY A 96 10.89 -3.66 -3.95
N LYS A 97 11.24 -2.71 -3.08
CA LYS A 97 11.16 -2.88 -1.62
C LYS A 97 9.73 -2.98 -1.13
N ASN A 98 8.83 -2.18 -1.72
CA ASN A 98 7.43 -2.09 -1.30
C ASN A 98 6.50 -2.98 -2.15
N PHE A 99 7.06 -3.87 -2.99
CA PHE A 99 6.28 -4.60 -3.98
C PHE A 99 5.13 -5.44 -3.38
N PRO A 100 5.30 -6.17 -2.26
CA PRO A 100 4.19 -6.88 -1.63
C PRO A 100 2.99 -5.97 -1.30
N ALA A 101 3.28 -4.75 -0.83
CA ALA A 101 2.26 -3.75 -0.52
C ALA A 101 1.65 -3.14 -1.78
N ILE A 102 2.45 -2.89 -2.82
CA ILE A 102 1.98 -2.42 -4.13
C ILE A 102 0.99 -3.42 -4.72
N ARG A 103 1.37 -4.70 -4.79
CA ARG A 103 0.54 -5.79 -5.32
C ARG A 103 -0.77 -5.94 -4.54
N ALA A 104 -0.71 -5.91 -3.20
CA ALA A 104 -1.91 -5.97 -2.37
C ALA A 104 -2.84 -4.77 -2.60
N THR A 105 -2.28 -3.56 -2.73
CA THR A 105 -3.04 -2.33 -3.00
C THR A 105 -3.68 -2.34 -4.39
N ASP A 106 -2.95 -2.76 -5.41
CA ASP A 106 -3.46 -2.96 -6.77
C ASP A 106 -4.68 -3.90 -6.77
N ILE A 107 -4.53 -5.12 -6.24
CA ILE A 107 -5.61 -6.11 -6.14
C ILE A 107 -6.85 -5.50 -5.48
N ALA A 108 -6.67 -4.81 -4.34
CA ALA A 108 -7.76 -4.20 -3.60
C ALA A 108 -8.47 -3.11 -4.41
N LEU A 109 -7.72 -2.20 -5.05
CA LEU A 109 -8.27 -1.10 -5.84
C LEU A 109 -8.97 -1.58 -7.11
N ARG A 110 -8.43 -2.60 -7.81
CA ARG A 110 -9.07 -3.17 -9.00
C ARG A 110 -10.34 -3.93 -8.62
N LYS A 111 -10.34 -4.72 -7.54
CA LYS A 111 -11.55 -5.39 -7.03
C LYS A 111 -12.63 -4.38 -6.63
N ARG A 112 -12.25 -3.33 -5.88
CA ARG A 112 -13.16 -2.24 -5.48
C ARG A 112 -13.75 -1.51 -6.69
N TYR A 113 -12.96 -1.28 -7.73
CA TYR A 113 -13.46 -0.61 -8.94
C TYR A 113 -14.48 -1.46 -9.69
N VAL A 114 -14.28 -2.78 -9.76
CA VAL A 114 -15.24 -3.70 -10.38
C VAL A 114 -16.56 -3.72 -9.60
N SER A 115 -16.53 -3.68 -8.26
CA SER A 115 -17.75 -3.64 -7.45
C SER A 115 -18.42 -2.27 -7.44
N THR A 116 -17.64 -1.19 -7.48
CA THR A 116 -18.13 0.19 -7.39
C THR A 116 -17.18 1.10 -8.16
N PRO A 117 -17.46 1.41 -9.44
CA PRO A 117 -16.60 2.26 -10.25
C PRO A 117 -16.35 3.63 -9.60
N PHE A 118 -15.10 4.11 -9.67
CA PHE A 118 -14.69 5.40 -9.14
C PHE A 118 -13.63 6.06 -10.03
N ALA A 119 -13.65 7.38 -10.11
CA ALA A 119 -12.64 8.14 -10.84
C ALA A 119 -11.24 7.93 -10.23
N TYR A 120 -10.21 7.98 -11.06
CA TYR A 120 -8.84 7.98 -10.54
C TYR A 120 -8.63 9.19 -9.61
N SER A 121 -7.98 8.96 -8.46
CA SER A 121 -7.64 9.98 -7.48
C SER A 121 -6.28 9.64 -6.91
N ARG A 122 -5.31 10.56 -7.06
CA ARG A 122 -3.96 10.38 -6.53
C ARG A 122 -3.97 10.20 -5.02
N ASP A 123 -4.71 11.04 -4.31
CA ASP A 123 -4.84 10.98 -2.84
C ASP A 123 -5.40 9.65 -2.35
N LEU A 124 -6.39 9.08 -3.06
CA LEU A 124 -6.91 7.75 -2.73
C LEU A 124 -5.81 6.69 -2.85
N TYR A 125 -5.06 6.68 -3.94
CA TYR A 125 -4.03 5.67 -4.18
C TYR A 125 -2.87 5.81 -3.19
N ASP A 126 -2.38 7.03 -2.96
CA ASP A 126 -1.33 7.31 -1.98
C ASP A 126 -1.77 6.84 -0.59
N ARG A 127 -3.01 7.15 -0.18
CA ARG A 127 -3.55 6.71 1.11
C ARG A 127 -3.67 5.19 1.23
N GLU A 128 -4.22 4.51 0.22
CA GLU A 128 -4.40 3.06 0.27
C GLU A 128 -3.03 2.35 0.30
N LEU A 129 -2.10 2.76 -0.57
CA LEU A 129 -0.75 2.21 -0.60
C LEU A 129 0.00 2.45 0.71
N TYR A 130 -0.11 3.66 1.25
CA TYR A 130 0.50 4.01 2.53
C TYR A 130 0.06 3.06 3.65
N ASN A 131 -1.25 2.84 3.78
CA ASN A 131 -1.80 1.96 4.80
C ASN A 131 -1.23 0.54 4.64
N GLU A 132 -1.16 0.05 3.41
CA GLU A 132 -0.66 -1.29 3.12
C GLU A 132 0.84 -1.41 3.45
N ILE A 133 1.68 -0.45 3.05
CA ILE A 133 3.11 -0.42 3.41
C ILE A 133 3.29 -0.50 4.93
N MET A 134 2.45 0.21 5.70
CA MET A 134 2.53 0.17 7.16
C MET A 134 2.16 -1.18 7.74
N GLU A 135 1.11 -1.82 7.24
CA GLU A 135 0.75 -3.18 7.66
C GLU A 135 1.88 -4.18 7.38
N TRP A 136 2.57 -4.06 6.25
CA TRP A 136 3.73 -4.90 5.92
C TRP A 136 4.93 -4.65 6.85
N ARG A 137 5.29 -3.39 7.11
CA ARG A 137 6.42 -3.05 8.00
C ARG A 137 6.24 -3.54 9.44
N ILE A 138 4.99 -3.70 9.88
CA ILE A 138 4.71 -4.25 11.22
C ILE A 138 4.91 -5.75 11.25
N LYS A 139 4.45 -6.43 10.20
CA LYS A 139 4.60 -7.88 10.04
C LYS A 139 6.05 -8.30 9.85
N GLU A 140 6.91 -7.43 9.30
CA GLU A 140 8.34 -7.71 9.20
C GLU A 140 9.01 -7.76 10.59
N PRO A 141 9.53 -8.93 11.03
CA PRO A 141 10.29 -9.00 12.27
C PRO A 141 11.49 -8.05 12.15
N ARG A 142 11.74 -7.28 13.21
CA ARG A 142 12.89 -6.37 13.28
C ARG A 142 14.13 -7.23 13.02
N GLN A 143 14.78 -7.09 11.86
CA GLN A 143 16.19 -7.38 11.79
C GLN A 143 16.81 -6.43 12.82
N THR A 144 17.15 -6.98 13.97
CA THR A 144 17.94 -6.32 14.99
C THR A 144 19.26 -5.95 14.30
N GLN A 145 19.32 -4.75 13.74
CA GLN A 145 20.60 -4.06 13.65
C GLN A 145 21.01 -3.83 15.11
N LEU A 146 21.75 -4.80 15.64
CA LEU A 146 22.49 -4.64 16.87
C LEU A 146 23.29 -3.33 16.72
N PRO A 147 23.22 -2.41 17.69
CA PRO A 147 24.16 -1.31 17.70
C PRO A 147 25.56 -1.95 17.76
N ASN A 148 26.37 -1.65 16.76
CA ASN A 148 27.77 -2.09 16.70
C ASN A 148 28.53 -1.33 17.80
N GLY A 149 28.34 -1.76 19.05
CA GLY A 149 29.04 -1.30 20.23
C GLY A 149 30.42 -1.92 20.24
N GLY A 150 31.31 -1.35 19.43
CA GLY A 150 32.72 -1.72 19.39
C GLY A 150 33.32 -1.64 20.79
N GLY A 151 33.79 -2.79 21.26
CA GLY A 151 34.40 -2.97 22.56
C GLY A 151 35.59 -2.03 22.77
N ARG A 152 35.66 -1.51 23.99
CA ARG A 152 36.84 -0.87 24.56
C ARG A 152 37.98 -1.89 24.62
N GLY A 153 38.87 -1.86 23.64
CA GLY A 153 40.17 -2.50 23.68
C GLY A 153 41.24 -1.42 23.71
N ALA A 154 41.85 -1.21 24.88
CA ALA A 154 43.01 -0.37 25.04
C ALA A 154 44.27 -1.11 24.57
N THR A 155 45.08 -0.49 23.70
CA THR A 155 46.55 -0.49 23.77
C THR A 155 47.11 0.56 22.77
N PRO A 156 48.28 1.17 23.05
CA PRO A 156 48.71 2.39 22.37
C PRO A 156 49.80 2.18 21.29
N ALA A 157 49.94 3.23 20.48
CA ALA A 157 51.09 3.63 19.67
C ALA A 157 51.34 2.95 18.32
N ARG A 158 51.17 3.71 17.23
CA ARG A 158 52.30 4.22 16.42
C ARG A 158 51.86 5.26 15.39
N ARG A 159 52.66 6.32 15.26
CA ARG A 159 52.56 7.39 14.26
C ARG A 159 53.06 6.91 12.90
N ALA A 160 52.28 7.16 11.84
CA ALA A 160 52.71 7.41 10.44
C ALA A 160 51.46 7.87 9.67
N ARG A 161 51.24 9.17 9.42
CA ARG A 161 51.78 10.01 8.33
C ARG A 161 51.41 9.51 6.92
N GLY A 162 50.40 10.14 6.32
CA GLY A 162 50.27 10.28 4.86
C GLY A 162 49.01 9.67 4.23
N GLY A 163 48.22 10.50 3.55
CA GLY A 163 47.20 10.05 2.58
C GLY A 163 45.85 10.75 2.73
N GLY A 164 45.70 11.90 2.08
CA GLY A 164 44.43 12.64 2.02
C GLY A 164 43.32 11.83 1.35
N GLY A 165 42.40 11.33 2.16
CA GLY A 165 41.16 10.69 1.74
C GLY A 165 40.01 11.69 1.82
N ARG A 166 39.36 11.92 0.68
CA ARG A 166 38.18 12.76 0.50
C ARG A 166 37.13 12.45 1.56
N GLY A 167 36.59 13.51 2.18
CA GLY A 167 35.52 13.43 3.18
C GLY A 167 34.35 12.61 2.67
N SER A 168 34.21 11.41 3.22
CA SER A 168 32.97 10.65 3.17
C SER A 168 31.94 11.40 4.01
N ALA A 169 31.13 12.22 3.35
CA ALA A 169 29.87 12.66 3.91
C ALA A 169 29.12 11.40 4.37
N PRO A 170 28.51 11.38 5.58
CA PRO A 170 27.67 10.27 5.97
C PRO A 170 26.56 10.13 4.93
N PHE A 171 26.40 8.92 4.39
CA PHE A 171 25.35 8.55 3.47
C PHE A 171 24.04 9.21 3.92
N GLN A 172 23.48 10.07 3.05
CA GLN A 172 22.11 10.53 3.24
C GLN A 172 21.24 9.28 3.36
N LYS A 173 20.57 9.13 4.50
CA LYS A 173 19.46 8.20 4.66
C LYS A 173 18.55 8.43 3.45
N GLY A 174 18.37 7.39 2.63
CA GLY A 174 17.52 7.45 1.46
C GLY A 174 16.18 8.06 1.84
N ASN A 175 15.84 9.16 1.19
CA ASN A 175 14.55 9.82 1.33
C ASN A 175 13.47 8.77 0.99
N ALA A 176 12.64 8.40 1.96
CA ALA A 176 11.51 7.53 1.73
C ALA A 176 10.53 8.24 0.77
N GLY A 177 10.61 7.90 -0.51
CA GLY A 177 10.03 8.62 -1.67
C GLY A 177 8.50 8.67 -1.80
N ALA A 178 7.75 8.62 -0.70
CA ALA A 178 6.29 8.82 -0.68
C ALA A 178 5.84 9.76 0.46
N ALA A 179 6.79 10.38 1.16
CA ALA A 179 6.49 11.10 2.38
C ALA A 179 5.66 12.38 2.12
N SER A 180 5.88 13.08 1.00
CA SER A 180 5.30 14.41 0.77
C SER A 180 3.77 14.44 0.64
N SER A 181 3.12 13.40 0.10
CA SER A 181 1.65 13.36 -0.03
C SER A 181 0.94 12.67 1.12
N THR A 182 1.66 11.89 1.92
CA THR A 182 1.08 11.10 3.02
C THR A 182 0.78 11.97 4.24
N VAL A 183 -0.43 11.88 4.80
CA VAL A 183 -0.76 12.50 6.10
C VAL A 183 -0.50 11.53 7.26
N CYS A 184 0.20 11.98 8.30
CA CYS A 184 0.47 11.20 9.50
C CYS A 184 -0.80 10.99 10.34
N LEU A 185 -1.08 9.73 10.73
CA LEU A 185 -2.21 9.36 11.59
C LEU A 185 -2.05 9.81 13.06
N VAL A 186 -0.88 10.30 13.46
CA VAL A 186 -0.61 10.76 14.83
C VAL A 186 -0.74 12.28 14.91
N CYS A 187 0.00 13.02 14.08
CA CYS A 187 0.09 14.49 14.18
C CYS A 187 -0.62 15.26 13.06
N ALA A 188 -1.33 14.58 12.13
CA ALA A 188 -2.05 15.20 11.02
C ALA A 188 -1.18 16.06 10.07
N VAL A 189 0.14 15.87 10.07
CA VAL A 189 1.08 16.58 9.19
C VAL A 189 1.46 15.72 7.99
N ARG A 190 1.61 16.33 6.81
CA ARG A 190 2.15 15.66 5.62
C ARG A 190 3.67 15.54 5.70
N GLY A 191 4.26 14.57 5.02
CA GLY A 191 5.73 14.50 4.91
C GLY A 191 6.38 13.32 5.65
N HIS A 192 5.61 12.48 6.36
CA HIS A 192 6.18 11.34 7.08
C HIS A 192 5.14 10.26 7.40
N PHE A 193 5.64 9.05 7.69
CA PHE A 193 4.82 7.94 8.16
C PHE A 193 4.54 8.10 9.65
N TYR A 194 3.36 7.65 10.09
CA TYR A 194 3.02 7.66 11.52
C TYR A 194 4.02 6.86 12.33
N SER A 195 4.68 5.84 11.76
CA SER A 195 5.70 5.04 12.45
C SER A 195 7.02 5.79 12.67
N ASP A 196 7.23 6.88 11.92
CA ASP A 196 8.38 7.77 12.01
C ASP A 196 8.04 9.09 12.74
N CYS A 197 6.80 9.25 13.22
CA CYS A 197 6.33 10.49 13.85
C CYS A 197 6.97 10.70 15.24
N ASN A 198 7.66 11.80 15.41
CA ASN A 198 8.27 12.23 16.67
C ASN A 198 7.60 13.49 17.27
N SER A 199 6.51 13.95 16.67
CA SER A 199 5.77 15.11 17.17
C SER A 199 5.19 14.84 18.56
N HIS A 200 5.07 15.90 19.37
CA HIS A 200 4.42 15.86 20.68
C HIS A 200 3.16 16.73 20.74
N SER A 201 2.95 17.56 19.71
CA SER A 201 1.78 18.41 19.52
C SER A 201 1.37 18.46 18.05
N PHE A 202 0.15 18.90 17.79
CA PHE A 202 -0.32 19.29 16.48
C PHE A 202 0.25 20.67 16.08
N SER A 203 0.04 21.07 14.82
CA SER A 203 0.50 22.37 14.29
C SER A 203 -0.13 23.59 14.97
N ASP A 204 -1.30 23.41 15.59
CA ASP A 204 -2.00 24.42 16.39
C ASP A 204 -1.50 24.50 17.85
N GLY A 205 -0.49 23.72 18.22
CA GLY A 205 0.06 23.66 19.58
C GLY A 205 -0.71 22.74 20.54
N THR A 206 -1.84 22.16 20.12
CA THR A 206 -2.59 21.24 20.98
C THR A 206 -1.84 19.91 21.19
N PRO A 207 -1.91 19.28 22.37
CA PRO A 207 -1.20 18.04 22.65
C PRO A 207 -1.78 16.87 21.83
N LEU A 208 -0.92 15.91 21.48
CA LEU A 208 -1.35 14.71 20.77
C LEU A 208 -2.17 13.78 21.68
N HIS A 209 -3.30 13.30 21.18
CA HIS A 209 -4.13 12.31 21.89
C HIS A 209 -3.50 10.92 21.92
N CYS A 210 -2.65 10.60 20.94
CA CYS A 210 -1.98 9.32 20.82
C CYS A 210 -0.49 9.48 20.55
N SER A 211 0.26 8.41 20.78
CA SER A 211 1.68 8.29 20.48
C SER A 211 1.99 6.92 19.90
N ILE A 212 3.16 6.75 19.30
CA ILE A 212 3.61 5.46 18.76
C ILE A 212 4.26 4.67 19.89
N ARG A 213 3.80 3.44 20.10
CA ARG A 213 4.41 2.46 21.01
C ARG A 213 4.36 1.08 20.35
N ASP A 214 5.46 0.35 20.38
CA ASP A 214 5.55 -1.02 19.82
C ASP A 214 5.08 -1.13 18.36
N ARG A 215 5.40 -0.11 17.53
CA ARG A 215 4.95 0.04 16.12
C ARG A 215 3.45 0.25 15.93
N ASP A 216 2.71 0.45 17.01
CA ASP A 216 1.28 0.72 17.02
C ASP A 216 0.96 2.13 17.51
N ILE A 217 -0.22 2.62 17.14
CA ILE A 217 -0.73 3.89 17.63
C ILE A 217 -1.48 3.60 18.93
N ARG A 218 -1.07 4.21 20.04
CA ARG A 218 -1.71 4.04 21.35
C ARG A 218 -2.16 5.35 21.94
N THR A 219 -3.29 5.36 22.64
CA THR A 219 -3.75 6.53 23.38
C THR A 219 -2.73 6.94 24.45
N SER A 220 -2.53 8.24 24.65
CA SER A 220 -1.53 8.76 25.58
C SER A 220 -1.88 8.52 27.05
N GLY A 221 -3.17 8.32 27.37
CA GLY A 221 -3.66 8.07 28.73
C GLY A 221 -3.99 6.60 29.02
N SER A 222 -4.92 6.01 28.27
CA SER A 222 -5.38 4.62 28.51
C SER A 222 -4.45 3.55 27.95
N HIS A 223 -3.46 3.92 27.12
CA HIS A 223 -2.55 3.01 26.41
C HIS A 223 -3.26 1.97 25.54
N GLU A 224 -4.51 2.21 25.16
CA GLU A 224 -5.28 1.37 24.25
C GLU A 224 -4.71 1.47 22.84
N THR A 225 -4.56 0.32 22.17
CA THR A 225 -4.13 0.28 20.77
C THR A 225 -5.26 0.73 19.87
N LEU A 226 -5.02 1.75 19.06
CA LEU A 226 -5.98 2.26 18.09
C LEU A 226 -5.96 1.44 16.80
N CYS A 227 -7.14 1.23 16.22
CA CYS A 227 -7.25 0.63 14.89
C CYS A 227 -6.85 1.64 13.82
N ARG A 228 -5.75 1.35 13.11
CA ARG A 228 -5.27 2.17 11.99
C ARG A 228 -6.20 2.15 10.80
N ALA A 229 -6.65 0.95 10.41
CA ALA A 229 -7.53 0.77 9.25
C ALA A 229 -8.81 1.58 9.43
N TRP A 230 -9.41 1.52 10.62
CA TRP A 230 -10.56 2.35 10.97
C TRP A 230 -10.20 3.84 10.98
N ASN A 231 -9.07 4.25 11.57
CA ASN A 231 -8.67 5.67 11.56
C ASN A 231 -8.46 6.24 10.14
N ALA A 232 -8.02 5.41 9.20
CA ALA A 232 -7.81 5.78 7.82
C ALA A 232 -9.07 5.70 6.93
N LYS A 233 -9.96 4.72 7.16
CA LYS A 233 -11.08 4.38 6.25
C LYS A 233 -12.47 4.42 6.89
N GLY A 234 -12.56 4.63 8.19
CA GLY A 234 -13.82 4.61 8.94
C GLY A 234 -14.52 3.26 8.87
N ALA A 235 -15.85 3.30 8.73
CA ALA A 235 -16.70 2.12 8.61
C ALA A 235 -16.39 1.27 7.37
N ALA A 236 -15.72 1.82 6.35
CA ALA A 236 -15.28 1.07 5.18
C ALA A 236 -14.03 0.20 5.43
N ALA A 237 -13.44 0.28 6.63
CA ALA A 237 -12.34 -0.60 7.02
C ALA A 237 -12.84 -2.03 7.26
N ALA A 238 -12.28 -3.01 6.54
CA ALA A 238 -12.44 -4.42 6.86
C ALA A 238 -11.52 -4.79 8.04
N CYS A 239 -11.91 -4.40 9.25
CA CYS A 239 -11.16 -4.72 10.47
C CYS A 239 -11.39 -6.20 10.85
N LEU A 240 -10.33 -7.01 10.84
CA LEU A 240 -10.35 -8.43 11.24
C LEU A 240 -9.90 -8.63 12.70
N HIS A 241 -10.32 -7.74 13.59
CA HIS A 241 -10.04 -7.83 15.01
C HIS A 241 -11.31 -7.53 15.80
N ASP A 242 -11.42 -8.07 17.00
CA ASP A 242 -12.45 -7.63 17.93
C ASP A 242 -12.13 -6.21 18.44
N GLN A 243 -13.12 -5.55 19.03
CA GLN A 243 -12.91 -4.21 19.61
C GLN A 243 -12.03 -4.24 20.88
N THR A 244 -11.70 -5.44 21.38
CA THR A 244 -10.86 -5.60 22.58
C THR A 244 -9.36 -5.56 22.24
N GLN A 245 -8.98 -6.00 21.04
CA GLN A 245 -7.60 -5.93 20.56
C GLN A 245 -7.20 -4.54 20.05
N ARG A 246 -8.13 -3.85 19.35
CA ARG A 246 -7.90 -2.50 18.85
C ARG A 246 -9.17 -1.66 18.91
N VAL A 247 -9.06 -0.47 19.46
CA VAL A 247 -10.18 0.44 19.69
C VAL A 247 -10.44 1.30 18.44
N HIS A 248 -11.71 1.43 18.10
CA HIS A 248 -12.21 2.38 17.10
C HIS A 248 -12.43 3.75 17.76
N ALA A 249 -11.34 4.49 17.93
CA ALA A 249 -11.34 5.86 18.42
C ALA A 249 -10.40 6.72 17.56
N CYS A 250 -10.80 7.97 17.32
CA CYS A 250 -10.07 8.92 16.49
C CYS A 250 -8.67 9.14 17.07
N SER A 251 -7.62 8.90 16.30
CA SER A 251 -6.25 9.11 16.76
C SER A 251 -5.93 10.58 17.04
N PHE A 252 -6.70 11.52 16.47
CA PHE A 252 -6.49 12.95 16.67
C PHE A 252 -7.13 13.52 17.95
N CYS A 253 -8.21 12.93 18.45
CA CYS A 253 -8.99 13.49 19.57
C CYS A 253 -9.60 12.46 20.54
N GLY A 254 -9.54 11.16 20.23
CA GLY A 254 -10.09 10.09 21.05
C GLY A 254 -11.58 9.80 20.87
N ASN A 255 -12.29 10.58 20.05
CA ASN A 255 -13.73 10.39 19.85
C ASN A 255 -14.03 9.10 19.07
N LYS A 256 -15.05 8.33 19.49
CA LYS A 256 -15.46 7.06 18.87
C LYS A 256 -16.43 7.23 17.69
N ASN A 257 -16.99 8.43 17.49
CA ASN A 257 -18.02 8.69 16.48
C ASN A 257 -17.44 8.99 15.08
N HIS A 258 -16.15 9.31 14.99
CA HIS A 258 -15.51 9.63 13.71
C HIS A 258 -14.07 9.12 13.69
N HIS A 259 -13.56 8.84 12.50
CA HIS A 259 -12.18 8.40 12.33
C HIS A 259 -11.25 9.59 11.99
N ALA A 260 -9.94 9.46 12.17
CA ALA A 260 -8.97 10.54 11.96
C ALA A 260 -9.13 11.24 10.60
N PHE A 261 -9.13 10.48 9.51
CA PHE A 261 -9.26 11.02 8.14
C PHE A 261 -10.68 11.38 7.71
N SER A 262 -11.64 11.40 8.63
CA SER A 262 -12.94 12.05 8.37
C SER A 262 -12.81 13.57 8.44
N TRP A 263 -11.70 14.07 9.01
CA TRP A 263 -11.42 15.50 9.20
C TRP A 263 -12.51 16.24 10.01
N THR A 264 -13.25 15.51 10.85
CA THR A 264 -14.34 16.07 11.66
C THR A 264 -13.82 16.94 12.80
N CYS A 265 -12.70 16.54 13.43
CA CYS A 265 -12.14 17.26 14.58
C CYS A 265 -10.93 18.13 14.23
N ARG A 266 -10.39 18.03 13.01
CA ARG A 266 -9.20 18.77 12.57
C ARG A 266 -9.26 19.06 11.07
N ALA A 267 -8.70 20.19 10.68
CA ALA A 267 -8.57 20.56 9.27
C ALA A 267 -7.66 19.59 8.52
N ASN A 268 -8.07 19.22 7.30
CA ASN A 268 -7.23 18.47 6.38
C ASN A 268 -6.04 19.35 5.93
N PRO A 269 -4.78 18.93 6.11
CA PRO A 269 -3.64 19.69 5.63
C PRO A 269 -3.67 19.85 4.11
N SER A 270 -3.49 21.08 3.65
CA SER A 270 -3.41 21.44 2.23
C SER A 270 -2.42 20.53 1.49
N SER A 271 -2.77 20.18 0.25
CA SER A 271 -1.82 19.54 -0.67
C SER A 271 -0.77 20.58 -1.04
N ASN A 272 0.50 20.34 -0.68
CA ASN A 272 1.63 21.10 -1.22
C ASN A 272 1.89 20.68 -2.67
#